data_AF-A0A929HT97-F1
#
_entry.id   AF-A0A929HT97-F1
#
_cell.length_a   1.000
_cell.length_b   1.000
_cell.length_c   1.000
_cell.angle_alpha   90.00
_cell.angle_beta   90.00
_cell.angle_gamma   90.00
#
_symmetry.space_group_name_H-M   'P 1'
#
loop_
_entity.id
_entity.type
_entity.pdbx_description
1 polymer ?
#
loop_
_entity_poly.entity_id
_entity_poly.type
_entity_poly.pdbx_seq_one_letter_code
_entity_poly.pdbx_strand_id
1 'polypeptide(L)'
;MQTDQFMIGRFYLQGLLLSLTALYLTACQSLYGISQENPHISENDCANCHSAEPTLLLTARKGQVSSANKLYSPARLMKYDLNRLCIRCHKGGEGDHAVSLKPEINRHSLPLDKEGRINCATTCHDVHPGHKDSRGYLRQLARELCLSCHDK
;
A
#
# COMPACT_ATOMS: atom_id res chain seq x y z
N MET A 1 36.59 -31.63 45.65
CA MET A 1 35.35 -32.12 44.98
C MET A 1 34.14 -31.21 45.21
N GLN A 2 34.29 -29.89 45.41
CA GLN A 2 33.15 -28.98 45.70
C GLN A 2 33.00 -27.83 44.68
N THR A 3 33.86 -27.78 43.66
CA THR A 3 33.91 -26.73 42.65
C THR A 3 33.09 -27.03 41.39
N ASP A 4 32.72 -28.29 41.15
CA ASP A 4 32.09 -28.69 39.88
C ASP A 4 30.57 -28.41 39.83
N GLN A 5 29.88 -28.44 40.97
CA GLN A 5 28.44 -28.15 40.99
C GLN A 5 28.12 -26.67 40.70
N PHE A 6 29.05 -25.76 40.98
CA PHE A 6 28.85 -24.33 40.74
C PHE A 6 28.98 -23.96 39.26
N MET A 7 29.81 -24.69 38.51
CA MET A 7 30.02 -24.45 37.08
C MET A 7 28.79 -24.88 36.27
N ILE A 8 28.19 -26.03 36.61
CA ILE A 8 27.03 -26.57 35.90
C ILE A 8 25.83 -25.61 35.99
N GLY A 9 25.55 -25.03 37.16
CA GLY A 9 24.43 -24.09 37.33
C GLY A 9 24.55 -22.81 36.49
N ARG A 10 25.77 -22.31 36.24
CA ARG A 10 25.97 -21.10 35.43
C ARG A 10 25.67 -21.34 33.94
N PHE A 11 26.01 -22.52 33.42
CA PHE A 11 25.69 -22.87 32.03
C PHE A 11 24.18 -23.02 31.81
N TYR A 12 23.45 -23.60 32.76
CA TYR A 12 21.98 -23.69 32.68
C TYR A 12 21.31 -22.32 32.72
N LEU A 13 21.77 -21.42 33.59
CA LEU A 13 21.20 -20.07 33.69
C LEU A 13 21.47 -19.23 32.43
N GLN A 14 22.69 -19.33 31.86
CA GLN A 14 23.04 -18.65 30.61
C GLN A 14 22.24 -19.19 29.42
N GLY A 15 22.07 -20.51 29.33
CA GLY A 15 21.24 -21.13 28.29
C GLY A 15 19.77 -20.70 28.37
N LEU A 16 19.21 -20.65 29.58
CA LEU A 16 17.84 -20.17 29.81
C LEU A 16 17.69 -18.70 29.38
N LEU A 17 18.61 -17.83 29.78
CA LEU A 17 18.56 -16.41 29.43
C LEU A 17 18.58 -16.19 27.91
N LEU A 18 19.47 -16.90 27.20
CA LEU A 18 19.58 -16.82 25.74
C LEU A 18 18.30 -17.30 25.06
N SER A 19 17.72 -18.42 25.51
CA SER A 19 16.46 -18.93 24.96
C SER A 19 15.28 -17.97 25.15
N LEU A 20 15.19 -17.29 26.31
CA LEU A 20 14.17 -16.28 26.58
C LEU A 20 14.35 -15.03 25.71
N THR A 21 15.59 -14.58 25.50
CA THR A 21 15.86 -13.43 24.61
C THR A 21 15.52 -13.74 23.15
N ALA A 22 15.79 -14.95 22.68
CA ALA A 22 15.43 -15.38 21.32
C ALA A 22 13.90 -15.45 21.14
N LEU A 23 13.18 -16.01 22.12
CA LEU A 23 11.71 -16.03 22.13
C LEU A 23 11.13 -14.61 22.13
N TYR A 24 11.70 -13.70 22.93
CA TYR A 24 11.27 -12.30 22.97
C TYR A 24 11.50 -11.58 21.63
N LEU A 25 12.66 -11.76 20.99
CA LEU A 25 12.93 -11.15 19.68
C LEU A 25 11.98 -11.65 18.60
N THR A 26 11.73 -12.96 18.54
CA THR A 26 10.80 -13.56 17.56
C THR A 26 9.36 -13.08 17.78
N ALA A 27 8.93 -12.95 19.05
CA ALA A 27 7.62 -12.38 19.38
C ALA A 27 7.51 -10.90 18.96
N CYS A 28 8.56 -10.10 19.16
CA CYS A 28 8.59 -8.72 18.68
C CYS A 28 8.52 -8.65 17.15
N GLN A 29 9.25 -9.50 16.41
CA GLN A 29 9.18 -9.50 14.94
C GLN A 29 7.78 -9.82 14.40
N SER A 30 7.03 -10.69 15.08
CA SER A 30 5.64 -10.99 14.71
C SER A 30 4.66 -9.84 15.01
N LEU A 31 4.96 -8.98 15.98
CA LEU A 31 4.13 -7.81 16.32
C LEU A 31 4.43 -6.59 15.44
N TYR A 32 5.66 -6.45 14.92
CA TYR A 32 6.03 -5.40 13.98
C TYR A 32 5.73 -5.76 12.51
N GLY A 33 5.41 -7.02 12.23
CA GLY A 33 4.90 -7.49 10.94
C GLY A 33 3.41 -7.20 10.74
N ILE A 34 2.93 -5.99 11.07
CA ILE A 34 1.59 -5.56 10.65
C ILE A 34 1.70 -5.29 9.15
N SER A 35 1.43 -6.32 8.35
CA SER A 35 0.89 -6.13 7.02
C SER A 35 -0.28 -5.16 7.16
N GLN A 36 -0.14 -3.93 6.65
CA GLN A 36 -1.27 -3.05 6.44
C GLN A 36 -2.16 -3.74 5.38
N GLU A 37 -3.02 -4.64 5.84
CA GLU A 37 -4.10 -5.15 5.02
C GLU A 37 -4.96 -3.96 4.58
N ASN A 38 -5.48 -4.05 3.35
CA ASN A 38 -6.27 -2.97 2.79
C ASN A 38 -7.49 -2.82 3.68
N PRO A 39 -7.72 -1.68 4.37
CA PRO A 39 -8.92 -1.52 5.15
C PRO A 39 -10.19 -1.54 4.27
N HIS A 40 -10.05 -1.53 2.94
CA HIS A 40 -11.11 -1.64 1.94
C HIS A 40 -11.19 -3.04 1.32
N ILE A 41 -11.36 -4.07 2.14
CA ILE A 41 -11.48 -5.47 1.69
C ILE A 41 -12.89 -5.86 1.23
N SER A 42 -13.93 -5.07 1.53
CA SER A 42 -15.31 -5.45 1.20
C SER A 42 -15.77 -4.87 -0.14
N GLU A 43 -16.58 -5.61 -0.89
CA GLU A 43 -17.16 -5.12 -2.15
C GLU A 43 -18.03 -3.86 -1.95
N ASN A 44 -18.56 -3.66 -0.74
CA ASN A 44 -19.33 -2.47 -0.38
C ASN A 44 -18.46 -1.22 -0.23
N ASP A 45 -17.16 -1.36 -0.01
CA ASP A 45 -16.24 -0.21 0.13
C ASP A 45 -16.03 0.53 -1.19
N CYS A 46 -16.37 -0.08 -2.33
CA CYS A 46 -16.32 0.55 -3.64
C CYS A 46 -17.13 1.86 -3.66
N ALA A 47 -18.26 1.91 -2.98
CA ALA A 47 -19.15 3.07 -2.93
C ALA A 47 -18.56 4.27 -2.15
N ASN A 48 -17.45 4.09 -1.42
CA ASN A 48 -16.79 5.19 -0.72
C ASN A 48 -16.07 6.14 -1.69
N CYS A 49 -15.56 5.60 -2.79
CA CYS A 49 -14.85 6.36 -3.82
C CYS A 49 -15.70 6.53 -5.08
N HIS A 50 -16.42 5.48 -5.47
CA HIS A 50 -17.20 5.46 -6.70
C HIS A 50 -18.64 5.93 -6.50
N SER A 51 -19.16 6.65 -7.49
CA SER A 51 -20.56 7.12 -7.55
C SER A 51 -21.51 6.11 -8.20
N ALA A 52 -20.98 5.07 -8.84
CA ALA A 52 -21.78 4.03 -9.48
C ALA A 52 -22.07 2.87 -8.54
N GLU A 53 -23.17 2.16 -8.82
CA GLU A 53 -23.57 0.94 -8.13
C GLU A 53 -22.45 -0.12 -8.15
N PRO A 54 -22.13 -0.78 -7.01
CA PRO A 54 -21.06 -1.77 -6.91
C PRO A 54 -21.13 -2.88 -7.96
N THR A 55 -22.32 -3.33 -8.33
CA THR A 55 -22.55 -4.36 -9.35
C THR A 55 -22.09 -3.93 -10.75
N LEU A 56 -22.22 -2.65 -11.10
CA LEU A 56 -21.70 -2.09 -12.36
C LEU A 56 -20.17 -1.97 -12.34
N LEU A 57 -19.57 -1.70 -11.18
CA LEU A 57 -18.12 -1.62 -11.03
C LEU A 57 -17.45 -2.99 -11.10
N LEU A 58 -18.06 -4.00 -10.48
CA LEU A 58 -17.56 -5.38 -10.48
C LEU A 58 -17.63 -6.01 -11.87
N THR A 59 -18.70 -5.75 -12.63
CA THR A 59 -18.83 -6.22 -14.02
C THR A 59 -17.83 -5.52 -14.95
N ALA A 60 -17.55 -4.23 -14.73
CA ALA A 60 -16.50 -3.51 -15.45
C ALA A 60 -15.10 -4.10 -15.18
N ARG A 61 -14.79 -4.42 -13.92
CA ARG A 61 -13.50 -5.01 -13.51
C ARG A 61 -13.26 -6.40 -14.09
N LYS A 62 -14.29 -7.24 -14.20
CA LYS A 62 -14.19 -8.60 -14.75
C LYS A 62 -13.99 -8.64 -16.28
N GLY A 63 -13.86 -7.48 -16.94
CA GLY A 63 -13.68 -7.40 -18.39
C GLY A 63 -14.93 -7.84 -19.17
N GLN A 64 -16.08 -7.92 -18.50
CA GLN A 64 -17.35 -8.39 -19.07
C GLN A 64 -18.18 -7.25 -19.68
N VAL A 65 -17.73 -6.01 -19.57
CA VAL A 65 -18.28 -4.89 -20.34
C VAL A 65 -17.60 -4.85 -21.72
N SER A 66 -18.36 -5.24 -22.74
CA SER A 66 -17.97 -5.11 -24.14
C SER A 66 -17.45 -3.70 -24.41
N SER A 67 -16.36 -3.59 -25.16
CA SER A 67 -15.64 -2.37 -25.57
C SER A 67 -16.49 -1.24 -26.18
N ALA A 68 -17.79 -1.47 -26.35
CA ALA A 68 -18.79 -0.51 -26.82
C ALA A 68 -19.15 0.57 -25.79
N ASN A 69 -18.90 0.37 -24.48
CA ASN A 69 -19.20 1.39 -23.46
C ASN A 69 -17.93 2.13 -23.01
N LYS A 70 -17.25 2.78 -23.97
CA LYS A 70 -16.08 3.68 -23.78
C LYS A 70 -16.35 4.84 -22.79
N LEU A 71 -17.59 4.99 -22.33
CA LEU A 71 -18.07 5.97 -21.36
C LEU A 71 -17.84 5.54 -19.90
N TYR A 72 -17.69 4.24 -19.61
CA TYR A 72 -17.47 3.71 -18.26
C TYR A 72 -15.97 3.46 -18.00
N SER A 73 -15.17 4.52 -18.06
CA SER A 73 -13.88 4.50 -17.39
C SER A 73 -14.17 4.60 -15.88
N PRO A 74 -13.69 3.68 -15.02
CA PRO A 74 -13.89 3.76 -13.58
C PRO A 74 -13.46 5.11 -12.98
N ALA A 75 -12.50 5.79 -13.62
CA ALA A 75 -12.06 7.14 -13.26
C ALA A 75 -13.12 8.23 -13.48
N ARG A 76 -14.14 8.01 -14.32
CA ARG A 76 -15.23 8.96 -14.59
C ARG A 76 -16.39 8.88 -13.61
N LEU A 77 -16.39 7.88 -12.73
CA LEU A 77 -17.44 7.65 -11.75
C LEU A 77 -16.90 7.83 -10.33
N MET A 78 -16.09 8.88 -10.14
CA MET A 78 -15.61 9.26 -8.82
C MET A 78 -16.54 10.31 -8.24
N LYS A 79 -16.92 10.16 -6.96
CA LYS A 79 -17.79 11.13 -6.28
C LYS A 79 -17.12 12.50 -6.13
N TYR A 80 -15.79 12.52 -6.06
CA TYR A 80 -14.98 13.72 -5.88
C TYR A 80 -13.65 13.59 -6.61
N ASP A 81 -12.86 14.65 -6.59
CA ASP A 81 -11.45 14.61 -6.97
C ASP A 81 -10.71 13.50 -6.19
N LEU A 82 -9.87 12.73 -6.88
CA LEU A 82 -9.18 11.56 -6.31
C LEU A 82 -8.25 11.94 -5.16
N ASN A 83 -7.51 13.04 -5.28
CA ASN A 83 -6.60 13.46 -4.21
C ASN A 83 -7.40 13.90 -2.98
N ARG A 84 -8.50 14.64 -3.17
CA ARG A 84 -9.42 14.97 -2.08
C ARG A 84 -10.02 13.73 -1.44
N LEU A 85 -10.43 12.72 -2.23
CA LEU A 85 -10.95 11.45 -1.71
C LEU A 85 -9.95 10.80 -0.76
N CYS A 86 -8.70 10.66 -1.19
CA CYS A 86 -7.63 10.07 -0.41
C CYS A 86 -7.39 10.87 0.89
N ILE A 87 -7.30 12.20 0.81
CA ILE A 87 -6.97 13.07 1.95
C ILE A 87 -8.05 13.07 3.04
N ARG A 88 -9.31 12.76 2.71
CA ARG A 88 -10.39 12.68 3.72
C ARG A 88 -10.20 11.55 4.72
N CYS A 89 -9.65 10.42 4.26
CA CYS A 89 -9.45 9.24 5.09
C CYS A 89 -8.00 9.11 5.54
N HIS A 90 -7.05 9.47 4.67
CA HIS A 90 -5.64 9.55 4.97
C HIS A 90 -5.33 11.01 5.28
N LYS A 91 -5.12 11.37 6.55
CA LYS A 91 -4.65 12.70 6.93
C LYS A 91 -3.41 13.01 6.08
N GLY A 92 -3.56 13.89 5.09
CA GLY A 92 -2.57 14.04 4.04
C GLY A 92 -1.19 14.38 4.61
N GLY A 93 -0.15 13.68 4.16
CA GLY A 93 1.20 14.23 4.16
C GLY A 93 2.26 13.58 5.03
N GLU A 94 2.06 12.42 5.67
CA GLU A 94 3.20 11.67 6.24
C GLU A 94 3.94 10.91 5.12
N GLY A 95 4.50 11.67 4.16
CA GLY A 95 5.15 11.16 2.95
C GLY A 95 5.40 12.18 1.83
N ASP A 96 5.80 13.43 2.14
CA ASP A 96 6.63 14.39 1.37
C ASP A 96 6.40 14.70 -0.13
N HIS A 97 5.46 14.09 -0.86
CA HIS A 97 5.33 14.31 -2.31
C HIS A 97 4.04 15.06 -2.67
N ALA A 98 4.22 16.18 -3.36
CA ALA A 98 3.13 17.03 -3.80
C ALA A 98 2.30 16.35 -4.90
N VAL A 99 0.99 16.30 -4.68
CA VAL A 99 0.00 15.81 -5.65
C VAL A 99 -0.70 16.98 -6.34
N SER A 100 -1.43 16.71 -7.42
CA SER A 100 -2.05 17.74 -8.28
C SER A 100 -1.03 18.64 -9.00
N LEU A 101 0.25 18.27 -8.99
CA LEU A 101 1.29 18.91 -9.80
C LEU A 101 1.42 18.21 -11.15
N LYS A 102 1.74 18.99 -12.18
CA LYS A 102 2.10 18.47 -13.51
C LYS A 102 3.62 18.27 -13.52
N PRO A 103 4.12 17.02 -13.60
CA PRO A 103 5.55 16.79 -13.61
C PRO A 103 6.13 17.26 -14.94
N GLU A 104 7.32 17.85 -14.90
CA GLU A 104 8.07 18.19 -16.12
C GLU A 104 8.57 16.93 -16.84
N ILE A 105 8.84 15.87 -16.07
CA ILE A 105 9.41 14.61 -16.55
C ILE A 105 8.57 13.43 -16.04
N ASN A 106 8.28 12.46 -16.91
CA ASN A 106 7.59 11.22 -16.56
C ASN A 106 8.22 10.03 -17.31
N ARG A 107 9.44 9.63 -16.89
CA ARG A 107 10.28 8.68 -17.63
C ARG A 107 9.65 7.30 -17.77
N HIS A 108 8.96 6.86 -16.73
CA HIS A 108 8.34 5.54 -16.70
C HIS A 108 6.90 5.54 -17.23
N SER A 109 6.46 6.64 -17.85
CA SER A 109 5.10 6.76 -18.39
C SER A 109 4.03 6.42 -17.34
N LEU A 110 4.24 6.90 -16.11
CA LEU A 110 3.26 6.76 -15.05
C LEU A 110 1.92 7.36 -15.48
N PRO A 111 0.80 6.74 -15.13
CA PRO A 111 -0.50 7.27 -15.50
C PRO A 111 -0.73 8.60 -14.77
N LEU A 112 -1.06 9.63 -15.54
CA LEU A 112 -1.41 10.96 -15.04
C LEU A 112 -2.92 11.16 -15.21
N ASP A 113 -3.47 12.16 -14.53
CA ASP A 113 -4.85 12.57 -14.79
C ASP A 113 -5.00 13.19 -16.20
N LYS A 114 -6.24 13.52 -16.57
CA LYS A 114 -6.58 14.12 -17.87
C LYS A 114 -5.93 15.49 -18.12
N GLU A 115 -5.50 16.18 -17.07
CA GLU A 115 -4.74 17.44 -17.17
C GLU A 115 -3.21 17.22 -17.11
N GLY A 116 -2.77 15.96 -17.01
CA GLY A 116 -1.37 15.58 -16.91
C GLY A 116 -0.80 15.76 -15.50
N ARG A 117 -1.63 15.73 -14.45
CA ARG A 117 -1.18 15.90 -13.07
C ARG A 117 -1.07 14.57 -12.33
N ILE A 118 -0.19 14.56 -11.33
CA ILE A 118 0.00 13.45 -10.40
C ILE A 118 -1.23 13.32 -9.49
N ASN A 119 -1.68 12.09 -9.29
CA ASN A 119 -2.67 11.77 -8.27
C ASN A 119 -2.25 10.55 -7.44
N CYS A 120 -2.79 10.42 -6.23
CA CYS A 120 -2.42 9.33 -5.33
C CYS A 120 -2.76 7.96 -5.95
N ALA A 121 -4.04 7.75 -6.27
CA ALA A 121 -4.63 6.43 -6.51
C ALA A 121 -4.43 5.85 -7.92
N THR A 122 -3.89 6.62 -8.87
CA THR A 122 -3.58 6.11 -10.21
C THR A 122 -2.10 6.26 -10.52
N THR A 123 -1.47 7.39 -10.21
CA THR A 123 -0.06 7.64 -10.56
C THR A 123 0.90 6.80 -9.72
N CYS A 124 0.80 6.90 -8.39
CA CYS A 124 1.76 6.27 -7.48
C CYS A 124 1.22 4.98 -6.86
N HIS A 125 -0.06 4.98 -6.47
CA HIS A 125 -0.72 3.86 -5.84
C HIS A 125 -1.67 3.14 -6.81
N ASP A 126 -1.89 1.85 -6.56
CA ASP A 126 -2.93 1.02 -7.15
C ASP A 126 -3.78 0.42 -6.02
N VAL A 127 -4.80 1.19 -5.61
CA VAL A 127 -5.59 0.92 -4.40
C VAL A 127 -6.60 -0.22 -4.56
N HIS A 128 -6.71 -0.80 -5.76
CA HIS A 128 -7.60 -1.93 -6.00
C HIS A 128 -6.97 -3.25 -5.53
N PRO A 129 -7.77 -4.18 -4.96
CA PRO A 129 -7.27 -5.47 -4.50
C PRO A 129 -6.64 -6.29 -5.64
N GLY A 130 -5.54 -6.99 -5.37
CA GLY A 130 -4.88 -7.91 -6.31
C GLY A 130 -3.61 -7.40 -7.01
N HIS A 131 -3.15 -6.18 -6.71
CA HIS A 131 -1.84 -5.67 -7.17
C HIS A 131 -0.72 -6.02 -6.17
N LYS A 132 0.48 -6.26 -6.70
CA LYS A 132 1.51 -7.15 -6.12
C LYS A 132 2.48 -6.54 -5.10
N ASP A 133 2.42 -5.23 -4.81
CA ASP A 133 3.29 -4.67 -3.77
C ASP A 133 2.52 -4.46 -2.46
N SER A 134 2.95 -5.19 -1.42
CA SER A 134 2.33 -5.22 -0.09
C SER A 134 2.65 -3.98 0.75
N ARG A 135 3.55 -3.10 0.29
CA ARG A 135 3.89 -1.86 1.00
C ARG A 135 3.06 -0.70 0.46
N GLY A 136 1.88 -0.52 1.04
CA GLY A 136 1.07 0.69 0.81
C GLY A 136 0.54 0.85 -0.61
N TYR A 137 0.30 -0.24 -1.35
CA TYR A 137 -0.30 -0.23 -2.68
C TYR A 137 0.50 0.49 -3.76
N LEU A 138 1.83 0.58 -3.67
CA LEU A 138 2.61 1.21 -4.73
C LEU A 138 2.48 0.44 -6.06
N ARG A 139 2.35 1.18 -7.18
CA ARG A 139 2.24 0.61 -8.53
C ARG A 139 3.53 -0.07 -8.99
N GLN A 140 4.67 0.42 -8.51
CA GLN A 140 6.02 -0.09 -8.76
C GLN A 140 6.87 0.18 -7.52
N LEU A 141 8.13 -0.26 -7.51
CA LEU A 141 9.01 -0.03 -6.37
C LEU A 141 9.15 1.47 -6.09
N ALA A 142 9.19 1.87 -4.82
CA ALA A 142 9.29 3.28 -4.43
C ALA A 142 10.43 4.02 -5.16
N ARG A 143 11.60 3.37 -5.30
CA ARG A 143 12.74 3.92 -6.04
C ARG A 143 12.40 4.23 -7.50
N GLU A 144 11.68 3.35 -8.17
CA GLU A 144 11.28 3.52 -9.58
C GLU A 144 10.24 4.64 -9.73
N LEU A 145 9.34 4.81 -8.75
CA LEU A 145 8.43 5.95 -8.70
C LEU A 145 9.18 7.27 -8.60
N CYS A 146 10.13 7.39 -7.65
CA CYS A 146 10.91 8.61 -7.47
C CYS A 146 11.68 8.95 -8.75
N LEU A 147 12.35 7.98 -9.37
CA LEU A 147 13.15 8.19 -10.58
C LEU A 147 12.32 8.46 -11.84
N SER A 148 10.99 8.29 -11.79
CA SER A 148 10.12 8.68 -12.90
C SER A 148 10.08 10.20 -13.10
N CYS A 149 10.19 10.94 -12.01
CA CYS A 149 10.06 12.40 -12.00
C CYS A 149 11.34 13.12 -11.53
N HIS A 150 12.23 12.42 -10.82
CA HIS A 150 13.49 12.96 -10.33
C HIS A 150 14.69 12.38 -11.06
N ASP A 151 15.78 13.14 -11.11
CA ASP A 151 17.07 12.66 -11.58
C ASP A 151 17.75 11.78 -10.52
N LYS A 152 18.72 10.98 -10.98
CA LYS A 152 19.48 10.05 -10.13
C LYS A 152 20.52 10.77 -9.27
#